data_AF-A0A6S7LJK2-F1
#
_entry.id   AF-A0A6S7LJK2-F1
#
_cell.length_a   1.000
_cell.length_b   1.000
_cell.length_c   1.000
_cell.angle_alpha   90.00
_cell.angle_beta   90.00
_cell.angle_gamma   90.00
#
_symmetry.space_group_name_H-M   'P 1'
#
loop_
_entity.id
_entity.type
_entity.pdbx_description
1 polymer ?
#
loop_
_entity_poly.entity_id
_entity_poly.type
_entity_poly.pdbx_seq_one_letter_code
_entity_poly.pdbx_strand_id
1 'polypeptide(L)'
;MINFYSLIFSESACGNGLIEDGEGCDCGTLENCERANNTCCSNCQFIARGTVCREAVNSCDVPEFCDGTSQVCPADLVTVNGISCDVEQGYCYRGECRTHDNQCDQLWIGGAFKADESCYEDGNRNGDETGYCKKLSENKYMACKNKDVQCGKLMCIGSSTITPKDLGYGLSSTILFLNNGHEC
;
A
#
# COMPACT_ATOMS: atom_id res chain seq x y z
N MET A 1 34.58 14.24 51.49
CA MET A 1 33.90 13.00 51.03
C MET A 1 32.76 13.43 50.13
N ILE A 2 32.89 13.26 48.82
CA ILE A 2 31.77 13.42 47.90
C ILE A 2 30.93 12.16 48.07
N ASN A 3 29.67 12.31 48.45
CA ASN A 3 28.75 11.19 48.61
C ASN A 3 28.41 10.65 47.22
N PHE A 4 29.09 9.59 46.78
CA PHE A 4 28.90 8.99 45.46
C PHE A 4 27.49 8.40 45.26
N TYR A 5 26.70 8.24 46.33
CA TYR A 5 25.32 7.75 46.23
C TYR A 5 24.37 8.73 45.52
N SER A 6 24.67 10.03 45.52
CA SER A 6 23.84 11.06 44.85
C SER A 6 24.21 11.33 43.38
N LEU A 7 25.18 10.60 42.81
CA LEU A 7 25.59 10.73 41.40
C LEU A 7 25.08 9.58 40.52
N ILE A 8 24.28 8.66 41.07
CA ILE A 8 23.81 7.44 40.38
C ILE A 8 22.30 7.44 40.16
N PHE A 9 21.53 8.27 40.87
CA PHE A 9 20.09 8.42 40.66
C PHE A 9 19.82 9.72 39.90
N SER A 10 19.64 9.61 38.58
CA SER A 10 18.94 10.65 37.82
C SER A 10 17.56 10.84 38.45
N GLU A 11 17.12 12.08 38.66
CA GLU A 11 15.69 12.32 38.92
C GLU A 11 14.92 11.87 37.67
N SER A 12 13.82 11.14 37.86
CA SER A 12 12.96 10.66 36.77
C SER A 12 12.55 11.85 35.89
N ALA A 13 12.80 11.77 34.59
CA ALA A 13 12.62 12.88 33.68
C ALA A 13 11.86 12.47 32.42
N CYS A 14 10.56 12.74 32.44
CA CYS A 14 9.71 12.47 31.31
C CYS A 14 10.19 13.16 30.02
N GLY A 15 10.38 12.36 28.97
CA GLY A 15 10.74 12.79 27.63
C GLY A 15 12.22 12.64 27.31
N ASN A 16 12.97 11.88 28.13
CA ASN A 16 14.37 11.56 27.90
C ASN A 16 14.53 10.23 27.11
N GLY A 17 13.44 9.48 26.89
CA GLY A 17 13.40 8.22 26.17
C GLY A 17 13.79 7.00 27.02
N LEU A 18 13.84 7.15 28.34
CA LEU A 18 14.13 6.09 29.31
C LEU A 18 12.90 5.92 30.21
N ILE A 19 12.42 4.69 30.36
CA ILE A 19 11.31 4.42 31.28
C ILE A 19 11.87 4.39 32.71
N GLU A 20 11.50 5.39 33.50
CA GLU A 20 11.95 5.57 34.89
C GLU A 20 10.79 5.35 35.91
N ASP A 21 11.11 5.39 37.21
CA ASP A 21 10.10 5.21 38.25
C ASP A 21 8.99 6.26 38.15
N GLY A 22 7.73 5.81 38.03
CA GLY A 22 6.55 6.67 37.87
C GLY A 22 6.08 6.83 36.44
N GLU A 23 6.85 6.35 35.46
CA GLU A 23 6.51 6.40 34.04
C GLU A 23 5.93 5.05 33.57
N GLY A 24 4.88 5.12 32.74
CA GLY A 24 4.40 3.95 32.01
C GLY A 24 5.16 3.73 30.71
N CYS A 25 5.60 4.81 30.09
CA CYS A 25 6.31 4.83 28.81
C CYS A 25 7.17 6.09 28.70
N ASP A 26 8.13 6.10 27.78
CA ASP A 26 8.84 7.32 27.39
C ASP A 26 9.32 7.18 25.93
N CYS A 27 8.77 8.02 25.06
CA CYS A 27 9.11 8.08 23.62
C CYS A 27 10.13 9.18 23.27
N GLY A 28 10.75 9.80 24.28
CA GLY A 28 11.65 10.92 24.14
C GLY A 28 10.90 12.26 24.10
N THR A 29 11.46 13.24 23.40
CA THR A 29 10.86 14.58 23.31
C THR A 29 9.44 14.51 22.75
N LEU A 30 8.61 15.53 23.07
CA LEU A 30 7.26 15.66 22.52
C LEU A 30 7.24 15.55 20.98
N GLU A 31 8.22 16.16 20.32
CA GLU A 31 8.40 16.08 18.87
C GLU A 31 8.65 14.64 18.37
N ASN A 32 9.43 13.84 19.11
CA ASN A 32 9.68 12.44 18.75
C ASN A 32 8.42 11.60 18.91
N CYS A 33 7.67 11.83 20.00
CA CYS A 33 6.41 11.17 20.26
C CYS A 33 5.37 11.51 19.17
N GLU A 34 5.23 12.79 18.80
CA GLU A 34 4.31 13.22 17.74
C GLU A 34 4.74 12.72 16.35
N ARG A 35 6.04 12.78 16.02
CA ARG A 35 6.57 12.33 14.72
C ARG A 35 6.45 10.82 14.52
N ALA A 36 6.41 10.04 15.60
CA ALA A 36 6.30 8.59 15.49
C ALA A 36 5.01 8.14 14.79
N ASN A 37 3.97 9.00 14.69
CA ASN A 37 2.68 8.77 14.01
C ASN A 37 1.93 7.46 14.39
N ASN A 38 2.48 6.72 15.36
CA ASN A 38 2.13 5.36 15.76
C ASN A 38 2.60 5.12 17.22
N THR A 39 2.52 6.15 18.07
CA THR A 39 2.82 6.02 19.49
C THR A 39 1.54 5.95 20.32
N CYS A 40 1.61 5.14 21.37
CA CYS A 40 0.60 5.01 22.42
C CYS A 40 1.12 5.58 23.74
N CYS A 41 1.96 6.62 23.67
CA CYS A 41 2.54 7.28 24.83
C CYS A 41 2.27 8.78 24.80
N SER A 42 1.81 9.33 25.91
CA SER A 42 1.60 10.77 26.10
C SER A 42 1.90 11.15 27.54
N ASN A 43 2.69 12.20 27.75
CA ASN A 43 3.13 12.64 29.08
C ASN A 43 3.69 11.48 29.95
N CYS A 44 4.49 10.61 29.31
CA CYS A 44 5.11 9.42 29.90
C CYS A 44 4.14 8.41 30.52
N GLN A 45 2.89 8.43 30.06
CA GLN A 45 1.86 7.47 30.44
C GLN A 45 1.28 6.81 29.20
N PHE A 46 0.87 5.55 29.33
CA PHE A 46 0.19 4.86 28.26
C PHE A 46 -1.12 5.58 27.92
N ILE A 47 -1.34 5.74 26.62
CA ILE A 47 -2.63 6.23 26.11
C ILE A 47 -3.70 5.18 26.39
N ALA A 48 -4.90 5.65 26.76
CA ALA A 48 -6.01 4.79 27.12
C ALA A 48 -6.36 3.78 26.00
N ARG A 49 -6.74 2.57 26.41
CA ARG A 49 -7.19 1.51 25.50
C ARG A 49 -8.30 2.02 24.58
N GLY A 50 -8.22 1.67 23.30
CA GLY A 50 -9.25 2.02 22.31
C GLY A 50 -9.08 3.42 21.72
N THR A 51 -8.01 4.14 22.08
CA THR A 51 -7.62 5.37 21.37
C THR A 51 -6.95 5.00 20.05
N VAL A 52 -7.37 5.62 18.94
CA VAL A 52 -6.76 5.38 17.63
C VAL A 52 -5.31 5.87 17.65
N CYS A 53 -4.38 5.01 17.26
CA CYS A 53 -2.96 5.35 17.09
C CYS A 53 -2.52 5.33 15.63
N ARG A 54 -3.29 4.70 14.75
CA ARG A 54 -3.15 4.81 13.30
C ARG A 54 -4.53 4.80 12.64
N GLU A 55 -4.81 5.80 11.82
CA GLU A 55 -6.03 5.86 11.03
C GLU A 55 -5.93 4.94 9.81
N ALA A 56 -7.06 4.41 9.37
CA ALA A 56 -7.13 3.69 8.10
C ALA A 56 -6.86 4.65 6.93
N VAL A 57 -5.95 4.27 6.03
CA VAL A 57 -5.55 5.13 4.89
C VAL A 57 -6.47 4.98 3.67
N ASN A 58 -7.18 3.86 3.57
CA ASN A 58 -8.11 3.56 2.48
C ASN A 58 -9.17 2.53 2.93
N SER A 59 -10.09 2.16 2.03
CA SER A 59 -11.17 1.19 2.32
C SER A 59 -10.71 -0.26 2.53
N CYS A 60 -9.46 -0.57 2.20
CA CYS A 60 -8.81 -1.88 2.36
C CYS A 60 -7.89 -1.96 3.57
N ASP A 61 -7.92 -0.93 4.41
CA ASP A 61 -7.11 -0.77 5.61
C ASP A 61 -8.01 -0.73 6.85
N VAL A 62 -7.47 -1.05 8.02
CA VAL A 62 -8.20 -0.96 9.29
C VAL A 62 -7.44 -0.05 10.26
N PRO A 63 -8.13 0.71 11.14
CA PRO A 63 -7.43 1.51 12.13
C PRO A 63 -6.86 0.63 13.26
N GLU A 64 -5.73 1.04 13.82
CA GLU A 64 -5.17 0.44 15.04
C GLU A 64 -5.42 1.31 16.25
N PHE A 65 -5.53 0.63 17.39
CA PHE A 65 -5.88 1.23 18.66
C PHE A 65 -4.86 0.87 19.72
N CYS A 66 -4.54 1.83 20.58
CA CYS A 66 -3.73 1.58 21.77
C CYS A 66 -4.38 0.50 22.64
N ASP A 67 -3.55 -0.38 23.21
CA ASP A 67 -3.98 -1.47 24.09
C ASP A 67 -4.08 -1.03 25.57
N GLY A 68 -3.49 0.12 25.90
CA GLY A 68 -3.38 0.69 27.23
C GLY A 68 -2.17 0.20 28.03
N THR A 69 -1.27 -0.57 27.41
CA THR A 69 -0.16 -1.27 28.07
C THR A 69 1.16 -1.20 27.31
N SER A 70 1.16 -0.70 26.09
CA SER A 70 2.32 -0.53 25.22
C SER A 70 2.45 0.92 24.76
N GLN A 71 3.68 1.39 24.60
CA GLN A 71 3.98 2.70 23.99
C GLN A 71 4.00 2.65 22.46
N VAL A 72 4.08 1.44 21.89
CA VAL A 72 4.10 1.20 20.45
C VAL A 72 2.68 0.86 20.03
N CYS A 73 2.18 1.54 19.01
CA CYS A 73 0.92 1.16 18.36
C CYS A 73 1.01 -0.30 17.88
N PRO A 74 -0.08 -1.09 17.92
CA PRO A 74 -0.07 -2.45 17.40
C PRO A 74 0.40 -2.54 15.95
N ALA A 75 0.78 -3.75 15.52
CA ALA A 75 1.17 -3.98 14.14
C ALA A 75 0.06 -3.55 13.16
N ASP A 76 0.46 -2.92 12.07
CA ASP A 76 -0.41 -2.51 10.96
C ASP A 76 -1.12 -3.74 10.37
N LEU A 77 -2.45 -3.74 10.48
CA LEU A 77 -3.34 -4.73 9.94
C LEU A 77 -4.12 -4.14 8.78
N VAL A 78 -4.45 -5.01 7.83
CA VAL A 78 -5.24 -4.64 6.65
C VAL A 78 -6.52 -5.44 6.60
N THR A 79 -7.49 -4.95 5.85
CA THR A 79 -8.73 -5.68 5.58
C THR A 79 -8.42 -7.01 4.88
N VAL A 80 -9.26 -8.01 5.13
CA VAL A 80 -9.14 -9.34 4.54
C VAL A 80 -9.12 -9.25 3.01
N ASN A 81 -8.24 -10.04 2.39
CA ASN A 81 -8.17 -10.13 0.92
C ASN A 81 -9.52 -10.59 0.34
N GLY A 82 -9.97 -9.95 -0.73
CA GLY A 82 -11.22 -10.27 -1.42
C GLY A 82 -12.45 -9.49 -0.94
N ILE A 83 -12.30 -8.58 0.01
CA ILE A 83 -13.36 -7.61 0.33
C ILE A 83 -13.47 -6.60 -0.82
N SER A 84 -14.70 -6.33 -1.26
CA SER A 84 -14.99 -5.36 -2.31
C SER A 84 -14.58 -3.94 -1.90
N CYS A 85 -14.04 -3.17 -2.83
CA CYS A 85 -13.60 -1.79 -2.64
C CYS A 85 -13.88 -0.94 -3.88
N ASP A 86 -13.82 0.39 -3.74
CA ASP A 86 -14.06 1.35 -4.83
C ASP A 86 -15.38 1.09 -5.57
N VAL A 87 -16.49 1.08 -4.82
CA VAL A 87 -17.85 0.86 -5.37
C VAL A 87 -17.94 -0.41 -6.23
N GLU A 88 -17.41 -1.53 -5.72
CA GLU A 88 -17.36 -2.84 -6.40
C GLU A 88 -16.54 -2.91 -7.69
N GLN A 89 -15.70 -1.90 -7.97
CA GLN A 89 -14.76 -1.93 -9.10
C GLN A 89 -13.54 -2.84 -8.85
N GLY A 90 -13.28 -3.19 -7.59
CA GLY A 90 -12.11 -3.98 -7.22
C GLY A 90 -12.25 -4.72 -5.90
N TYR A 91 -11.16 -5.39 -5.55
CA TYR A 91 -11.07 -6.14 -4.32
C TYR A 91 -9.77 -5.81 -3.57
N CYS A 92 -9.85 -5.78 -2.25
CA CYS A 92 -8.71 -5.59 -1.39
C CYS A 92 -7.72 -6.74 -1.55
N TYR A 93 -6.45 -6.40 -1.72
CA TYR A 93 -5.36 -7.36 -1.69
C TYR A 93 -4.11 -6.73 -1.08
N ARG A 94 -3.73 -7.20 0.11
CA ARG A 94 -2.61 -6.68 0.90
C ARG A 94 -2.73 -5.17 1.18
N GLY A 95 -3.88 -4.73 1.69
CA GLY A 95 -4.11 -3.32 2.07
C GLY A 95 -4.44 -2.36 0.92
N GLU A 96 -4.39 -2.84 -0.33
CA GLU A 96 -4.61 -2.00 -1.50
C GLU A 96 -5.87 -2.43 -2.25
N CYS A 97 -6.65 -1.45 -2.72
CA CYS A 97 -7.79 -1.72 -3.59
C CYS A 97 -7.31 -2.01 -5.01
N ARG A 98 -7.41 -3.28 -5.44
CA ARG A 98 -6.98 -3.72 -6.77
C ARG A 98 -8.10 -3.52 -7.79
N THR A 99 -8.05 -2.39 -8.49
CA THR A 99 -8.82 -2.11 -9.71
C THR A 99 -7.87 -2.10 -10.92
N HIS A 100 -8.39 -2.18 -12.15
CA HIS A 100 -7.57 -1.96 -13.34
C HIS A 100 -7.08 -0.51 -13.43
N ASP A 101 -7.93 0.45 -13.06
CA ASP A 101 -7.60 1.87 -13.05
C ASP A 101 -6.42 2.20 -12.13
N ASN A 102 -6.46 1.74 -10.88
CA ASN A 102 -5.37 1.96 -9.93
C ASN A 102 -4.06 1.29 -10.38
N GLN A 103 -4.14 0.14 -11.05
CA GLN A 103 -2.95 -0.51 -11.61
C GLN A 103 -2.36 0.29 -12.77
N CYS A 104 -3.19 0.83 -13.65
CA CYS A 104 -2.75 1.71 -14.73
C CYS A 104 -2.12 3.00 -14.17
N ASP A 105 -2.77 3.66 -13.22
CA ASP A 105 -2.28 4.88 -12.61
C ASP A 105 -0.93 4.66 -11.90
N GLN A 106 -0.78 3.57 -11.15
CA GLN A 106 0.48 3.20 -10.48
C GLN A 106 1.62 2.92 -11.46
N LEU A 107 1.35 2.23 -12.58
CA LEU A 107 2.37 1.91 -13.58
C LEU A 107 2.85 3.14 -14.35
N TRP A 108 1.96 4.10 -14.61
CA TRP A 108 2.27 5.36 -15.30
C TRP A 108 2.68 6.50 -14.37
N ILE A 109 2.75 6.28 -13.05
CA ILE A 109 3.06 7.35 -12.08
C ILE A 109 2.05 8.51 -12.19
N GLY A 110 0.78 8.16 -12.39
CA GLY A 110 -0.31 9.11 -12.55
C GLY A 110 -0.78 9.29 -14.00
N GLY A 111 -2.09 9.47 -14.16
CA GLY A 111 -2.68 9.97 -15.41
C GLY A 111 -2.89 8.91 -16.49
N ALA A 112 -2.96 7.63 -16.08
CA ALA A 112 -3.43 6.54 -16.93
C ALA A 112 -4.62 5.82 -16.29
N PHE A 113 -5.52 5.33 -17.13
CA PHE A 113 -6.75 4.67 -16.74
C PHE A 113 -6.87 3.34 -17.47
N LYS A 114 -7.76 2.46 -17.01
CA LYS A 114 -8.04 1.22 -17.74
C LYS A 114 -8.54 1.54 -19.15
N ALA A 115 -8.13 0.73 -20.12
CA ALA A 115 -8.68 0.80 -21.46
C ALA A 115 -10.12 0.26 -21.52
N ASP A 116 -10.79 0.50 -22.64
CA ASP A 116 -12.12 -0.03 -22.90
C ASP A 116 -12.16 -1.57 -22.82
N GLU A 117 -13.32 -2.13 -22.47
CA GLU A 117 -13.50 -3.58 -22.36
C GLU A 117 -13.13 -4.31 -23.65
N SER A 118 -13.39 -3.71 -24.82
CA SER A 118 -13.01 -4.27 -26.12
C SER A 118 -11.50 -4.48 -26.28
N CYS A 119 -10.67 -3.63 -25.66
CA CYS A 119 -9.22 -3.79 -25.67
C CYS A 119 -8.77 -5.08 -24.97
N TYR A 120 -9.43 -5.42 -23.85
CA TYR A 120 -9.18 -6.67 -23.15
C TYR A 120 -9.74 -7.85 -23.94
N GLU A 121 -10.98 -7.76 -24.40
CA GLU A 121 -11.64 -8.83 -25.14
C GLU A 121 -10.86 -9.24 -26.37
N ASP A 122 -10.52 -8.30 -27.24
CA ASP A 122 -9.82 -8.59 -28.49
C ASP A 122 -8.32 -8.79 -28.26
N GLY A 123 -7.69 -7.87 -27.51
CA GLY A 123 -6.25 -7.90 -27.28
C GLY A 123 -5.78 -9.16 -26.57
N ASN A 124 -6.38 -9.52 -25.43
CA ASN A 124 -5.91 -10.67 -24.66
C ASN A 124 -6.23 -12.03 -25.30
N ARG A 125 -7.10 -12.06 -26.32
CA ARG A 125 -7.36 -13.26 -27.14
C ARG A 125 -6.33 -13.45 -28.25
N ASN A 126 -5.53 -12.45 -28.59
CA ASN A 126 -4.48 -12.58 -29.61
C ASN A 126 -3.46 -13.66 -29.22
N GLY A 127 -3.05 -13.68 -27.95
CA GLY A 127 -2.06 -14.63 -27.46
C GLY A 127 -0.69 -14.39 -28.08
N ASP A 128 -0.28 -13.13 -28.15
CA ASP A 128 1.00 -12.65 -28.63
C ASP A 128 1.60 -11.63 -27.65
N GLU A 129 2.56 -10.80 -28.05
CA GLU A 129 3.16 -9.79 -27.17
C GLU A 129 2.22 -8.61 -26.82
N THR A 130 1.20 -8.36 -27.63
CA THR A 130 0.23 -7.26 -27.44
C THR A 130 -0.80 -7.60 -26.37
N GLY A 131 -1.23 -8.87 -26.28
CA GLY A 131 -2.17 -9.33 -25.27
C GLY A 131 -2.18 -10.85 -25.09
N TYR A 132 -2.21 -11.30 -23.84
CA TYR A 132 -2.13 -12.70 -23.47
C TYR A 132 -2.56 -12.96 -22.02
N CYS A 133 -2.91 -14.20 -21.69
CA CYS A 133 -3.18 -14.64 -20.32
C CYS A 133 -1.93 -15.11 -19.58
N LYS A 134 -0.98 -15.70 -20.32
CA LYS A 134 0.27 -16.18 -19.73
C LYS A 134 1.42 -16.13 -20.73
N LYS A 135 2.55 -15.57 -20.31
CA LYS A 135 3.84 -15.74 -21.02
C LYS A 135 4.44 -17.09 -20.60
N LEU A 136 4.64 -17.98 -21.56
CA LEU A 136 5.13 -19.34 -21.34
C LEU A 136 6.66 -19.42 -21.43
N SER A 137 7.24 -18.66 -22.35
CA SER A 137 8.68 -18.48 -22.51
C SER A 137 8.92 -17.17 -23.29
N GLU A 138 10.17 -16.87 -23.62
CA GLU A 138 10.48 -15.82 -24.58
C GLU A 138 9.69 -16.04 -25.87
N ASN A 139 8.99 -14.99 -26.34
CA ASN A 139 8.14 -14.98 -27.53
C ASN A 139 7.06 -16.08 -27.63
N LYS A 140 6.70 -16.73 -26.51
CA LYS A 140 5.63 -17.73 -26.48
C LYS A 140 4.57 -17.34 -25.49
N TYR A 141 3.36 -17.15 -25.99
CA TYR A 141 2.24 -16.61 -25.24
C TYR A 141 1.04 -17.56 -25.32
N MET A 142 0.18 -17.48 -24.30
CA MET A 142 -1.08 -18.20 -24.23
C MET A 142 -2.21 -17.18 -24.33
N ALA A 143 -3.02 -17.30 -25.38
CA ALA A 143 -4.26 -16.53 -25.53
C ALA A 143 -5.22 -16.78 -24.36
N CYS A 144 -5.94 -15.74 -23.96
CA CYS A 144 -7.02 -15.85 -22.99
C CYS A 144 -8.24 -16.55 -23.58
N LYS A 145 -9.00 -17.22 -22.71
CA LYS A 145 -10.38 -17.62 -23.01
C LYS A 145 -11.30 -16.44 -22.76
N ASN A 146 -12.49 -16.43 -23.36
CA ASN A 146 -13.46 -15.33 -23.21
C ASN A 146 -13.71 -14.92 -21.75
N LYS A 147 -13.84 -15.87 -20.82
CA LYS A 147 -14.09 -15.58 -19.40
C LYS A 147 -12.87 -15.04 -18.63
N ASP A 148 -11.68 -15.13 -19.23
CA ASP A 148 -10.40 -14.82 -18.58
C ASP A 148 -9.74 -13.57 -19.21
N VAL A 149 -10.36 -12.92 -20.20
CA VAL A 149 -9.78 -11.78 -20.94
C VAL A 149 -9.47 -10.57 -20.06
N GLN A 150 -10.22 -10.40 -18.96
CA GLN A 150 -9.99 -9.36 -17.95
C GLN A 150 -8.84 -9.69 -16.99
N CYS A 151 -8.34 -10.93 -17.00
CA CYS A 151 -7.26 -11.38 -16.12
C CYS A 151 -5.90 -11.52 -16.85
N GLY A 152 -5.85 -11.14 -18.12
CA GLY A 152 -4.65 -11.21 -18.94
C GLY A 152 -3.73 -10.02 -18.74
N LYS A 153 -3.03 -9.61 -19.81
CA LYS A 153 -2.23 -8.40 -19.82
C LYS A 153 -3.13 -7.19 -19.55
N LEU A 154 -2.68 -6.32 -18.65
CA LEU A 154 -3.38 -5.07 -18.32
C LEU A 154 -3.33 -4.12 -19.53
N MET A 155 -4.47 -3.53 -19.89
CA MET A 155 -4.60 -2.57 -20.98
C MET A 155 -4.89 -1.19 -20.40
N CYS A 156 -4.06 -0.20 -20.72
CA CYS A 156 -4.13 1.13 -20.13
C CYS A 156 -4.10 2.21 -21.21
N ILE A 157 -4.89 3.26 -21.01
CA ILE A 157 -4.84 4.48 -21.83
C ILE A 157 -4.21 5.59 -20.99
N GLY A 158 -3.13 6.19 -21.50
CA GLY A 158 -2.39 7.24 -20.82
C GLY A 158 -1.69 8.18 -21.80
N SER A 159 -1.06 9.26 -21.30
CA SER A 159 -0.33 10.20 -22.15
C SER A 159 0.91 9.55 -22.78
N SER A 160 1.10 9.75 -24.08
CA SER A 160 2.32 9.34 -24.81
C SER A 160 3.61 9.99 -24.29
N THR A 161 3.48 11.05 -23.48
CA THR A 161 4.62 11.73 -22.83
C THR A 161 5.07 11.06 -21.54
N ILE A 162 4.29 10.11 -21.01
CA ILE A 162 4.57 9.42 -19.75
C ILE A 162 4.77 7.94 -20.08
N THR A 163 6.01 7.49 -20.04
CA THR A 163 6.33 6.07 -20.22
C THR A 163 6.10 5.32 -18.90
N PRO A 164 5.47 4.13 -18.93
CA PRO A 164 5.32 3.34 -17.72
C PRO A 164 6.69 3.06 -17.08
N LYS A 165 6.76 3.13 -15.75
CA LYS A 165 8.02 2.96 -15.03
C LYS A 165 8.48 1.51 -15.16
N ASP A 166 9.69 1.28 -15.66
CA ASP A 166 10.31 -0.05 -15.55
C ASP A 166 10.62 -0.30 -14.07
N LEU A 167 9.73 -1.01 -13.38
CA LEU A 167 9.83 -1.35 -11.96
C LEU A 167 10.89 -2.43 -11.68
N GLY A 168 11.88 -2.60 -12.58
CA GLY A 168 12.92 -3.63 -12.48
C GLY A 168 12.44 -5.03 -12.87
N TYR A 169 11.29 -5.13 -13.55
CA TYR A 169 10.70 -6.38 -14.04
C TYR A 169 10.78 -6.54 -15.57
N GLY A 170 11.36 -5.57 -16.29
CA GLY A 170 11.41 -5.59 -17.76
C GLY A 170 10.04 -5.31 -18.35
N LEU A 171 9.36 -4.28 -17.85
CA LEU A 171 8.05 -3.89 -18.35
C LEU A 171 8.18 -3.32 -19.77
N SER A 172 7.62 -4.03 -20.74
CA SER A 172 7.50 -3.59 -22.13
C SER A 172 6.04 -3.27 -22.42
N SER A 173 5.77 -2.03 -22.80
CA SER A 173 4.47 -1.59 -23.31
C SER A 173 4.46 -1.71 -24.83
N THR A 174 3.37 -2.23 -25.37
CA THR A 174 3.12 -2.32 -26.82
C THR A 174 1.74 -1.74 -27.08
N ILE A 175 1.64 -0.84 -28.05
CA ILE A 175 0.36 -0.26 -28.48
C ILE A 175 -0.37 -1.30 -29.34
N LEU A 176 -1.65 -1.51 -29.06
CA LEU A 176 -2.56 -2.39 -29.77
C LEU A 176 -3.57 -1.55 -30.56
N PHE A 177 -3.69 -1.81 -31.86
CA PHE A 177 -4.79 -1.26 -32.65
C PHE A 177 -5.81 -2.35 -32.93
N LEU A 178 -7.05 -2.13 -32.52
CA LEU A 178 -8.16 -3.00 -32.88
C LEU A 178 -8.47 -2.87 -34.39
N ASN A 179 -9.16 -3.86 -34.95
CA ASN A 179 -9.48 -3.90 -36.40
C ASN A 179 -10.32 -2.69 -36.88
N ASN A 180 -11.02 -2.02 -35.98
CA ASN A 180 -11.79 -0.80 -36.24
C ASN A 180 -10.95 0.49 -36.13
N GLY A 181 -9.64 0.38 -35.88
CA GLY A 181 -8.73 1.51 -35.69
C GLY A 181 -8.75 2.11 -34.28
N HIS A 182 -9.48 1.52 -33.32
CA HIS A 182 -9.45 1.94 -31.92
C HIS A 182 -8.09 1.59 -31.31
N GLU A 183 -7.43 2.61 -30.75
CA GLU A 183 -6.16 2.46 -30.04
C GLU A 183 -6.39 1.97 -28.61
N CYS A 184 -5.60 0.96 -28.26
CA CYS A 184 -5.40 0.34 -26.97
C CYS A 184 -3.88 0.25 -26.73
#